data_AF-A0AAD9CD16-F1
#
_entry.id   AF-A0AAD9CD16-F1
#
_cell.length_a   1.000
_cell.length_b   1.000
_cell.length_c   1.000
_cell.angle_alpha   90.00
_cell.angle_beta   90.00
_cell.angle_gamma   90.00
#
_symmetry.space_group_name_H-M   'P 1'
#
loop_
_entity.id
_entity.type
_entity.pdbx_description
1 polymer ?
#
loop_
_entity_poly.entity_id
_entity_poly.type
_entity_poly.pdbx_seq_one_letter_code
_entity_poly.pdbx_strand_id
1 'polypeptide(L)'
;MSETQDKLEQAIEEFTLSCAGYCVATYVLGIGDRHNNNIMIRETGQLFHIDFGHFLGNFKRKLGINRERVPFILTYDFVHVIQQGRTHNSEKFERFREYCERAYKILCRNGTLFVNLFAMMKAAGLPELTSFKDIQYLKDSLALGKSEEEALKNFKVKFNEALRESWKTKVNWMMHSLAKDNRP
;
A
#
# COMPACT_ATOMS: atom_id res chain seq x y z
N MET A 1 9.05 -20.10 -27.98
CA MET A 1 8.43 -19.50 -26.77
C MET A 1 7.81 -18.20 -27.22
N SER A 2 6.50 -18.09 -27.10
CA SER A 2 5.64 -17.22 -27.91
C SER A 2 5.52 -15.81 -27.34
N GLU A 3 5.33 -14.81 -28.20
CA GLU A 3 5.02 -13.39 -27.92
C GLU A 3 4.04 -13.17 -26.73
N THR A 4 3.09 -14.07 -26.51
CA THR A 4 2.16 -14.06 -25.38
C THR A 4 2.86 -14.19 -24.01
N GLN A 5 3.90 -15.01 -23.92
CA GLN A 5 4.68 -15.21 -22.70
C GLN A 5 5.46 -13.93 -22.34
N ASP A 6 6.08 -13.31 -23.35
CA ASP A 6 6.82 -12.05 -23.17
C ASP A 6 5.88 -10.93 -22.71
N LYS A 7 4.70 -10.83 -23.32
CA LYS A 7 3.64 -9.87 -22.92
C LYS A 7 3.17 -10.11 -21.48
N LEU A 8 3.01 -11.37 -21.07
CA LEU A 8 2.62 -11.70 -19.70
C LEU A 8 3.72 -11.33 -18.69
N GLU A 9 4.98 -11.62 -19.00
CA GLU A 9 6.12 -11.26 -18.15
C GLU A 9 6.25 -9.74 -17.99
N GLN A 10 6.06 -8.99 -19.08
CA GLN A 10 6.03 -7.53 -19.04
C GLN A 10 4.85 -7.01 -18.18
N ALA A 11 3.66 -7.59 -18.34
CA ALA A 11 2.50 -7.18 -17.54
C ALA A 11 2.70 -7.46 -16.04
N ILE A 12 3.32 -8.58 -15.68
CA ILE A 12 3.65 -8.90 -14.28
C ILE A 12 4.70 -7.92 -13.73
N GLU A 13 5.67 -7.51 -14.55
CA GLU A 13 6.65 -6.49 -14.15
C GLU A 13 6.00 -5.13 -13.90
N GLU A 14 5.16 -4.67 -14.83
CA GLU A 14 4.38 -3.44 -14.69
C GLU A 14 3.48 -3.48 -13.46
N PHE A 15 2.83 -4.61 -13.21
CA PHE A 15 2.05 -4.84 -11.99
C PHE A 15 2.92 -4.71 -10.75
N THR A 16 4.09 -5.35 -10.73
CA THR A 16 5.00 -5.37 -9.58
C THR A 16 5.50 -3.97 -9.24
N LEU A 17 5.95 -3.20 -10.25
CA LEU A 17 6.45 -1.84 -10.07
C LEU A 17 5.35 -0.87 -9.63
N SER A 18 4.20 -0.91 -10.30
CA SER A 18 3.07 -0.03 -9.98
C SER A 18 2.47 -0.35 -8.60
N CYS A 19 2.33 -1.64 -8.26
CA CYS A 19 1.93 -2.07 -6.93
C CYS A 19 2.90 -1.57 -5.86
N ALA A 20 4.21 -1.69 -6.08
CA ALA A 20 5.22 -1.20 -5.12
C ALA A 20 5.11 0.31 -4.91
N GLY A 21 4.96 1.07 -6.00
CA GLY A 21 4.73 2.51 -5.96
C GLY A 21 3.50 2.89 -5.16
N TYR A 22 2.35 2.25 -5.44
CA TYR A 22 1.10 2.55 -4.73
C TYR A 22 1.09 2.07 -3.28
N CYS A 23 1.71 0.94 -2.93
CA CYS A 23 1.85 0.51 -1.54
C CYS A 23 2.60 1.56 -0.70
N VAL A 24 3.67 2.13 -1.25
CA VAL A 24 4.45 3.16 -0.56
C VAL A 24 3.72 4.50 -0.55
N ALA A 25 3.15 4.91 -1.68
CA ALA A 25 2.44 6.18 -1.79
C ALA A 25 1.22 6.23 -0.86
N THR A 26 0.42 5.16 -0.82
CA THR A 26 -0.77 5.09 0.04
C THR A 26 -0.43 5.05 1.52
N TYR A 27 0.66 4.37 1.90
CA TYR A 27 1.22 4.45 3.24
C TYR A 27 1.65 5.88 3.62
N VAL A 28 2.49 6.52 2.81
CA VAL A 28 3.05 7.85 3.11
C VAL A 28 1.96 8.90 3.19
N LEU A 29 1.03 8.91 2.23
CA LEU A 29 -0.06 9.88 2.17
C LEU A 29 -1.22 9.52 3.10
N GLY A 30 -1.22 8.34 3.72
CA GLY A 30 -2.30 7.87 4.58
C GLY A 30 -3.63 7.82 3.83
N ILE A 31 -3.60 7.30 2.60
CA ILE A 31 -4.79 7.18 1.76
C ILE A 31 -5.65 6.03 2.26
N GLY A 32 -6.86 6.37 2.67
CA GLY A 32 -7.80 5.45 3.28
C GLY A 32 -8.87 4.90 2.36
N ASP A 33 -9.78 4.10 2.91
CA ASP A 33 -10.92 3.47 2.22
C ASP A 33 -10.48 2.66 0.98
N ARG A 34 -9.34 1.96 1.11
CA ARG A 34 -8.77 1.15 0.02
C ARG A 34 -9.39 -0.24 0.02
N HIS A 35 -10.18 -0.52 -1.00
CA HIS A 35 -10.83 -1.80 -1.26
C HIS A 35 -10.86 -2.10 -2.77
N ASN A 36 -11.28 -3.31 -3.17
CA ASN A 36 -11.23 -3.77 -4.56
C ASN A 36 -11.93 -2.84 -5.56
N ASN A 37 -12.96 -2.09 -5.17
CA ASN A 37 -13.62 -1.13 -6.07
C ASN A 37 -12.80 0.16 -6.33
N ASN A 38 -11.77 0.43 -5.51
CA ASN A 38 -10.94 1.64 -5.57
C ASN A 38 -9.52 1.34 -6.05
N ILE A 39 -9.26 0.11 -6.50
CA ILE A 39 -7.99 -0.34 -7.05
C ILE A 39 -8.28 -0.96 -8.41
N MET A 40 -7.69 -0.40 -9.45
CA MET A 40 -7.89 -0.80 -10.84
C MET A 40 -6.59 -1.32 -11.45
N ILE A 41 -6.71 -2.16 -12.47
CA ILE A 41 -5.58 -2.73 -13.20
C ILE A 41 -5.85 -2.55 -14.70
N ARG A 42 -4.85 -2.09 -15.44
CA ARG A 42 -4.89 -2.00 -16.91
C ARG A 42 -4.56 -3.35 -17.53
N GLU A 43 -4.97 -3.58 -18.77
CA GLU A 43 -4.60 -4.78 -19.54
C GLU A 43 -3.08 -4.94 -19.69
N THR A 44 -2.32 -3.84 -19.59
CA THR A 44 -0.84 -3.84 -19.58
C THR A 44 -0.24 -4.27 -18.23
N GLY A 45 -1.05 -4.63 -17.24
CA GLY A 45 -0.63 -5.02 -15.89
C GLY A 45 -0.49 -3.87 -14.89
N GLN A 46 -0.52 -2.61 -15.33
CA GLN A 46 -0.36 -1.46 -14.45
C GLN A 46 -1.51 -1.34 -13.44
N LEU A 47 -1.17 -1.39 -12.14
CA LEU A 47 -2.08 -1.15 -11.02
C LEU A 47 -2.16 0.35 -10.70
N PHE A 48 -3.37 0.85 -10.43
CA PHE A 48 -3.57 2.22 -9.98
C PHE A 48 -4.74 2.37 -9.04
N HIS A 49 -4.67 3.37 -8.15
CA HIS A 49 -5.73 3.69 -7.20
C HIS A 49 -6.60 4.82 -7.76
N ILE A 50 -7.88 4.81 -7.40
CA ILE A 50 -8.85 5.87 -7.72
C ILE A 50 -9.60 6.29 -6.45
N ASP A 51 -10.37 7.38 -6.50
CA ASP A 51 -11.17 7.87 -5.38
C ASP A 51 -10.32 8.18 -4.12
N PHE A 52 -9.68 9.34 -4.08
CA PHE A 52 -8.75 9.73 -3.01
C PHE A 52 -9.40 10.58 -1.90
N GLY A 53 -10.70 10.40 -1.65
CA GLY A 53 -11.49 11.28 -0.77
C GLY A 53 -11.03 11.33 0.70
N HIS A 54 -10.17 10.42 1.16
CA HIS A 54 -9.66 10.41 2.54
C HIS A 54 -8.16 10.17 2.55
N PHE A 55 -7.40 11.12 3.09
CA PHE A 55 -5.94 11.09 3.16
C PHE A 55 -5.41 11.72 4.46
N LEU A 56 -4.10 11.65 4.70
CA LEU A 56 -3.40 12.07 5.93
C LEU A 56 -3.92 11.41 7.22
N GLY A 57 -4.42 10.18 7.12
CA GLY A 57 -4.91 9.46 8.30
C GLY A 57 -6.28 9.88 8.79
N ASN A 58 -7.02 10.69 8.01
CA ASN A 58 -8.43 11.04 8.26
C ASN A 58 -9.37 9.86 7.93
N PHE A 59 -9.12 8.73 8.56
CA PHE A 59 -9.83 7.49 8.31
C PHE A 59 -11.23 7.51 8.93
N LYS A 60 -12.20 6.91 8.23
CA LYS A 60 -13.57 6.77 8.76
C LYS A 60 -13.55 5.97 10.07
N ARG A 61 -14.18 6.52 11.11
CA ARG A 61 -14.42 5.84 12.38
C ARG A 61 -15.81 5.21 12.40
N LYS A 62 -15.93 3.99 12.92
CA LYS A 62 -17.21 3.36 13.25
C LYS A 62 -17.18 2.96 14.72
N LEU A 63 -18.14 3.43 15.51
CA LEU A 63 -18.23 3.16 16.96
C LEU A 63 -16.94 3.49 17.74
N GLY A 64 -16.27 4.61 17.39
CA GLY A 64 -15.04 5.03 18.05
C GLY A 64 -13.75 4.32 17.61
N ILE A 65 -13.85 3.30 16.74
CA ILE A 65 -12.71 2.54 16.24
C ILE A 65 -12.40 2.96 14.79
N ASN A 66 -11.12 3.18 14.48
CA ASN A 66 -10.67 3.42 13.11
C ASN A 66 -10.96 2.17 12.25
N ARG A 67 -11.61 2.36 11.10
CA ARG A 67 -11.87 1.26 10.17
C ARG A 67 -10.59 0.70 9.56
N GLU A 68 -9.56 1.54 9.43
CA GLU A 68 -8.27 1.14 8.90
C GLU A 68 -7.35 0.64 10.00
N ARG A 69 -7.04 -0.64 9.91
CA ARG A 69 -6.22 -1.38 10.88
C ARG A 69 -4.84 -1.76 10.32
N VAL A 70 -4.66 -1.61 9.01
CA VAL A 70 -3.41 -1.95 8.30
C VAL A 70 -2.75 -0.68 7.78
N PRO A 71 -1.41 -0.61 7.77
CA PRO A 71 -0.69 0.60 7.38
C PRO A 71 -0.79 0.91 5.88
N PHE A 72 -1.01 -0.09 5.03
CA PHE A 72 -1.34 0.03 3.61
C PHE A 72 -1.91 -1.29 3.09
N ILE A 73 -2.43 -1.29 1.85
CA ILE A 73 -2.99 -2.49 1.22
C ILE A 73 -1.89 -3.29 0.52
N LEU A 74 -1.73 -4.53 0.95
CA LEU A 74 -0.98 -5.57 0.26
C LEU A 74 -1.79 -6.85 0.33
N THR A 75 -2.68 -7.08 -0.64
CA THR A 75 -3.57 -8.26 -0.62
C THR A 75 -2.83 -9.53 -1.03
N TYR A 76 -3.39 -10.68 -0.67
CA TYR A 76 -2.86 -11.96 -1.10
C TYR A 76 -2.86 -12.07 -2.63
N ASP A 77 -3.88 -11.52 -3.29
CA ASP A 77 -4.01 -11.57 -4.74
C ASP A 77 -2.85 -10.84 -5.42
N PHE A 78 -2.40 -9.71 -4.85
CA PHE A 78 -1.22 -9.00 -5.36
C PHE A 78 0.05 -9.84 -5.19
N VAL A 79 0.21 -10.44 -4.02
CA VAL A 79 1.33 -11.36 -3.75
C VAL A 79 1.31 -12.54 -4.71
N HIS A 80 0.13 -13.10 -5.00
CA HIS A 80 -0.04 -14.21 -5.92
C HIS A 80 0.39 -13.83 -7.35
N VAL A 81 0.01 -12.65 -7.85
CA VAL A 81 0.44 -12.15 -9.17
C VAL A 81 1.95 -11.95 -9.21
N ILE A 82 2.53 -11.28 -8.20
CA ILE A 82 3.98 -11.03 -8.09
C ILE A 82 4.77 -12.35 -8.06
N GLN A 83 4.27 -13.35 -7.33
CA GLN A 83 4.89 -14.67 -7.23
C GLN A 83 4.57 -15.59 -8.42
N GLN A 84 3.76 -15.13 -9.38
CA GLN A 84 3.31 -15.91 -10.53
C GLN A 84 2.63 -17.23 -10.11
N GLY A 85 1.83 -17.16 -9.05
CA GLY A 85 1.12 -18.30 -8.45
C GLY A 85 1.98 -19.30 -7.70
N ARG A 86 3.31 -19.08 -7.60
CA ARG A 86 4.24 -20.01 -6.95
C ARG A 86 4.48 -19.59 -5.49
N THR A 87 3.96 -20.37 -4.55
CA THR A 87 4.04 -20.11 -3.10
C THR A 87 5.46 -19.98 -2.54
N HIS A 88 6.48 -20.52 -3.23
CA HIS A 88 7.88 -20.47 -2.81
C HIS A 88 8.77 -19.58 -3.70
N ASN A 89 8.19 -18.72 -4.55
CA ASN A 89 8.98 -17.78 -5.35
C ASN A 89 9.43 -16.59 -4.50
N SER A 90 10.42 -16.83 -3.63
CA SER A 90 10.98 -15.83 -2.73
C SER A 90 11.68 -14.71 -3.48
N GLU A 91 12.34 -15.00 -4.61
CA GLU A 91 13.11 -14.02 -5.39
C GLU A 91 12.22 -12.89 -5.94
N LYS A 92 11.11 -13.23 -6.60
CA LYS A 92 10.18 -12.21 -7.14
C LYS A 92 9.55 -11.35 -6.05
N PHE A 93 9.20 -11.98 -4.92
CA PHE A 93 8.64 -11.24 -3.79
C PHE A 93 9.67 -10.37 -3.08
N GLU A 94 10.93 -10.83 -2.97
CA GLU A 94 12.01 -10.03 -2.39
C GLU A 94 12.30 -8.80 -3.25
N ARG A 95 12.33 -8.97 -4.58
CA ARG A 95 12.46 -7.85 -5.52
C ARG A 95 11.34 -6.82 -5.38
N PHE A 96 10.09 -7.26 -5.19
CA PHE A 96 8.98 -6.36 -4.87
C PHE A 96 9.22 -5.59 -3.56
N ARG A 97 9.71 -6.27 -2.52
CA ARG A 97 10.06 -5.62 -1.25
C ARG A 97 11.17 -4.59 -1.46
N GLU A 98 12.22 -4.92 -2.20
CA GLU A 98 13.32 -4.00 -2.54
C GLU A 98 12.81 -2.74 -3.27
N TYR A 99 11.86 -2.89 -4.21
CA TYR A 99 11.23 -1.74 -4.85
C TYR A 99 10.48 -0.85 -3.86
N CYS A 100 9.72 -1.44 -2.94
CA CYS A 100 9.03 -0.70 -1.89
C CYS A 100 10.03 0.06 -0.98
N GLU A 101 11.08 -0.63 -0.52
CA GLU A 101 12.13 -0.04 0.31
C GLU A 101 12.86 1.10 -0.39
N ARG A 102 13.20 0.92 -1.67
CA ARG A 102 13.86 1.96 -2.47
C ARG A 102 12.96 3.17 -2.68
N ALA A 103 11.69 2.96 -3.05
CA ALA A 103 10.73 4.03 -3.23
C ALA A 103 10.51 4.83 -1.93
N TYR A 104 10.36 4.13 -0.80
CA TYR A 104 10.18 4.76 0.51
C TYR A 104 11.37 5.65 0.89
N LYS A 105 12.61 5.15 0.72
CA LYS A 105 13.82 5.94 0.99
C LYS A 105 13.90 7.21 0.13
N ILE A 106 13.54 7.10 -1.14
CA ILE A 106 13.49 8.26 -2.05
C ILE A 106 12.50 9.30 -1.53
N LEU A 107 11.31 8.88 -1.07
CA LEU A 107 10.33 9.80 -0.49
C LEU A 107 10.83 10.44 0.81
N CYS A 108 11.47 9.69 1.72
CA CYS A 108 12.05 10.22 2.95
C CYS A 108 13.06 11.34 2.69
N ARG A 109 13.96 11.16 1.72
CA ARG A 109 14.95 12.18 1.31
C ARG A 109 14.29 13.48 0.83
N ASN A 110 13.10 13.38 0.26
CA ASN A 110 12.33 14.49 -0.28
C ASN A 110 11.20 14.94 0.68
N GLY A 111 11.17 14.46 1.92
CA GLY A 111 10.00 14.62 2.77
C GLY A 111 9.65 16.07 3.11
N THR A 112 10.66 16.95 3.24
CA THR A 112 10.46 18.39 3.46
C THR A 112 9.67 19.05 2.33
N LEU A 113 9.89 18.62 1.07
CA LEU A 113 9.14 19.12 -0.08
C LEU A 113 7.64 18.80 0.08
N PHE A 114 7.31 17.54 0.37
CA PHE A 114 5.92 17.12 0.55
C PHE A 114 5.25 17.86 1.71
N VAL A 115 5.92 17.97 2.86
CA VAL A 115 5.41 18.72 4.01
C VAL A 115 5.11 20.17 3.67
N ASN A 116 5.99 20.84 2.91
CA ASN A 116 5.78 22.22 2.50
C ASN A 116 4.62 22.36 1.50
N LEU A 117 4.49 21.44 0.53
CA LEU A 117 3.36 21.43 -0.40
C LEU A 117 2.03 21.31 0.36
N PHE A 118 1.91 20.37 1.29
CA PHE A 118 0.70 20.23 2.11
C PHE A 118 0.49 21.42 3.06
N ALA A 119 1.55 22.02 3.61
CA ALA A 119 1.42 23.23 4.42
C ALA A 119 0.81 24.40 3.63
N MET A 120 1.20 24.56 2.36
CA MET A 120 0.63 25.59 1.47
C MET A 120 -0.82 25.27 1.07
N MET A 121 -1.17 24.00 0.90
CA MET A 121 -2.53 23.58 0.55
C MET A 121 -3.57 23.82 1.66
N LYS A 122 -3.15 24.10 2.90
CA LYS A 122 -4.07 24.41 4.00
C LYS A 122 -5.04 25.55 3.66
N ALA A 123 -4.60 26.55 2.89
CA ALA A 123 -5.44 27.67 2.47
C ALA A 123 -6.56 27.28 1.49
N ALA A 124 -6.49 26.10 0.88
CA ALA A 124 -7.50 25.61 -0.07
C ALA A 124 -8.79 25.13 0.60
N GLY A 125 -8.84 25.05 1.95
CA GLY A 125 -10.05 24.70 2.69
C GLY A 125 -10.47 23.24 2.56
N LEU A 126 -9.53 22.32 2.33
CA LEU A 126 -9.80 20.89 2.28
C LEU A 126 -10.23 20.37 3.67
N PRO A 127 -11.34 19.61 3.78
CA PRO A 127 -11.81 19.07 5.06
C PRO A 127 -10.77 18.22 5.81
N GLU A 128 -9.91 17.53 5.06
CA GLU A 128 -8.87 16.63 5.58
C GLU A 128 -7.57 17.36 5.97
N LEU A 129 -7.46 18.67 5.69
CA LEU A 129 -6.25 19.46 5.91
C LEU A 129 -6.60 20.82 6.53
N THR A 130 -7.03 20.76 7.79
CA THR A 130 -7.51 21.94 8.53
C THR A 130 -6.50 22.43 9.56
N SER A 131 -5.58 21.57 9.99
CA SER A 131 -4.68 21.83 11.10
C SER A 131 -3.26 21.30 10.83
N PHE A 132 -2.29 21.79 11.62
CA PHE A 132 -0.94 21.25 11.59
C PHE A 132 -0.85 19.79 12.05
N LYS A 133 -1.85 19.27 12.77
CA LYS A 133 -1.91 17.86 13.15
C LYS A 133 -2.10 16.96 11.93
N ASP A 134 -2.78 17.42 10.90
CA ASP A 134 -3.00 16.64 9.67
C ASP A 134 -1.68 16.49 8.90
N ILE A 135 -0.85 17.54 8.89
CA ILE A 135 0.51 17.49 8.33
C ILE A 135 1.45 16.61 9.18
N GLN A 136 1.18 16.47 10.48
CA GLN A 136 1.99 15.63 11.36
C GLN A 136 1.97 14.17 10.92
N TYR A 137 0.84 13.67 10.40
CA TYR A 137 0.77 12.33 9.82
C TYR A 137 1.86 12.11 8.76
N LEU A 138 2.00 13.07 7.84
CA LEU A 138 2.97 13.01 6.75
C LEU A 138 4.41 13.07 7.27
N LYS A 139 4.67 13.87 8.31
CA LYS A 139 5.98 13.92 8.97
C LYS A 139 6.34 12.58 9.61
N ASP A 140 5.37 11.97 10.29
CA ASP A 140 5.54 10.70 10.98
C ASP A 140 5.71 9.54 9.99
N SER A 141 4.90 9.52 8.92
CA SER A 141 4.95 8.47 7.88
C SER A 141 6.24 8.50 7.09
N LEU A 142 6.82 9.69 6.85
CA LEU A 142 8.13 9.88 6.22
C LEU A 142 9.31 9.79 7.20
N ALA A 143 9.04 9.61 8.50
CA ALA A 143 10.04 9.59 9.56
C ALA A 143 10.99 10.82 9.52
N LEU A 144 10.44 12.01 9.27
CA LEU A 144 11.24 13.24 9.17
C LEU A 144 12.04 13.51 10.44
N GLY A 145 13.32 13.84 10.27
CA GLY A 145 14.26 14.05 11.36
C GLY A 145 14.93 12.79 11.89
N LYS A 146 14.61 11.59 11.36
CA LYS A 146 15.31 10.34 11.66
C LYS A 146 16.35 10.00 10.59
N SER A 147 17.25 9.07 10.89
CA SER A 147 18.17 8.56 9.86
C SER A 147 17.42 7.71 8.82
N GLU A 148 18.01 7.55 7.64
CA GLU A 148 17.44 6.70 6.59
C GLU A 148 17.29 5.23 7.06
N GLU A 149 18.23 4.74 7.87
CA GLU A 149 18.21 3.40 8.46
C GLU A 149 17.05 3.23 9.44
N GLU A 150 16.82 4.22 10.32
CA GLU A 150 15.71 4.21 11.25
C GLU A 150 14.35 4.29 10.54
N ALA A 151 14.26 5.17 9.53
CA ALA A 151 13.09 5.30 8.69
C ALA A 151 12.77 3.96 8.00
N LEU A 152 13.77 3.34 7.37
CA LEU A 152 13.62 2.06 6.69
C LEU A 152 13.23 0.94 7.66
N LYS A 153 13.82 0.90 8.85
CA LYS A 153 13.47 -0.08 9.89
C LYS A 153 11.99 0.03 10.27
N ASN A 154 11.48 1.25 10.45
CA ASN A 154 10.06 1.47 10.76
C ASN A 154 9.16 1.02 9.60
N PHE A 155 9.52 1.35 8.36
CA PHE A 155 8.78 0.91 7.18
C PHE A 155 8.75 -0.61 7.06
N LYS A 156 9.86 -1.31 7.31
CA LYS A 156 9.93 -2.78 7.31
C LYS A 156 8.96 -3.41 8.30
N VAL A 157 8.81 -2.83 9.49
CA VAL A 157 7.82 -3.30 10.47
C VAL A 157 6.41 -3.17 9.90
N LYS A 158 6.05 -2.00 9.34
CA LYS A 158 4.73 -1.76 8.73
C LYS A 158 4.45 -2.66 7.53
N PHE A 159 5.46 -2.89 6.69
CA PHE A 159 5.36 -3.81 5.57
C PHE A 159 5.05 -5.24 6.03
N ASN A 160 5.74 -5.72 7.06
CA ASN A 160 5.51 -7.06 7.61
C ASN A 160 4.15 -7.17 8.34
N GLU A 161 3.69 -6.11 8.99
CA GLU A 161 2.33 -6.03 9.55
C GLU A 161 1.27 -6.19 8.46
N ALA A 162 1.37 -5.40 7.38
CA ALA A 162 0.44 -5.47 6.24
C ALA A 162 0.43 -6.87 5.60
N LEU A 163 1.61 -7.46 5.40
CA LEU A 163 1.74 -8.80 4.86
C LEU A 163 1.07 -9.84 5.77
N ARG A 164 1.30 -9.81 7.09
CA ARG A 164 0.68 -10.75 8.04
C ARG A 164 -0.85 -10.66 8.03
N GLU A 165 -1.40 -9.45 8.04
CA GLU A 165 -2.86 -9.26 8.03
C GLU A 165 -3.50 -9.73 6.72
N SER A 166 -2.79 -9.59 5.60
CA SER A 166 -3.20 -10.14 4.31
C SER A 166 -3.40 -11.66 4.34
N TRP A 167 -2.41 -12.38 4.87
CA TRP A 167 -2.48 -13.84 5.01
C TRP A 167 -3.56 -14.29 6.00
N LYS A 168 -3.69 -13.61 7.16
CA LYS A 168 -4.74 -13.91 8.14
C LYS A 168 -6.13 -13.76 7.53
N THR A 169 -6.34 -12.67 6.78
CA THR A 169 -7.60 -12.41 6.11
C THR A 169 -7.92 -13.57 5.18
N LYS A 170 -7.01 -13.97 4.28
CA LYS A 170 -7.23 -15.13 3.40
C LYS A 170 -7.57 -16.41 4.16
N VAL A 171 -6.81 -16.77 5.20
CA VAL A 171 -7.07 -17.99 5.98
C VAL A 171 -8.48 -17.96 6.57
N ASN A 172 -8.90 -16.82 7.11
CA ASN A 172 -10.26 -16.65 7.62
C ASN A 172 -11.31 -16.81 6.49
N TRP A 173 -11.10 -16.20 5.32
CA TRP A 173 -11.99 -16.35 4.17
C TRP A 173 -12.08 -17.80 3.68
N MET A 174 -10.96 -18.52 3.64
CA MET A 174 -10.91 -19.94 3.25
C MET A 174 -11.67 -20.82 4.25
N MET A 175 -11.47 -20.61 5.55
CA MET A 175 -12.21 -21.33 6.60
C MET A 175 -13.72 -21.03 6.54
N HIS A 176 -14.11 -19.78 6.27
CA HIS A 176 -15.53 -19.43 6.11
C HIS A 176 -16.16 -20.01 4.84
N SER A 177 -15.42 -20.13 3.72
CA SER A 177 -15.90 -20.80 2.51
C SER A 177 -16.10 -22.29 2.74
N LEU A 178 -15.10 -22.95 3.32
CA LEU A 178 -15.17 -24.38 3.68
C LEU A 178 -16.32 -24.67 4.66
N ALA A 179 -16.59 -23.76 5.61
CA ALA A 179 -17.71 -23.88 6.53
C ALA A 179 -19.09 -23.60 5.88
N LYS A 180 -19.13 -22.92 4.73
CA LYS A 180 -20.35 -22.75 3.92
C LYS A 180 -20.59 -23.95 3.01
N ASP A 181 -19.52 -24.54 2.46
CA ASP A 181 -19.60 -25.72 1.58
C ASP A 181 -19.87 -27.03 2.35
N ASN A 182 -19.66 -27.05 3.67
CA ASN A 182 -19.98 -28.18 4.56
C ASN A 182 -21.35 -28.09 5.26
N ARG A 183 -22.28 -27.24 4.79
CA ARG A 183 -23.68 -27.33 5.24
C ARG A 183 -24.41 -28.39 4.40
N PRO A 184 -25.02 -29.41 5.02
CA PRO A 184 -25.79 -30.43 4.30
C PRO A 184 -27.00 -29.85 3.56
#